data_AF-A0A5A7R067-F1
#
_entry.id   AF-A0A5A7R067-F1
#
_cell.length_a   1.000
_cell.length_b   1.000
_cell.length_c   1.000
_cell.angle_alpha   90.00
_cell.angle_beta   90.00
_cell.angle_gamma   90.00
#
_symmetry.space_group_name_H-M   'P 1'
#
loop_
_entity.id
_entity.type
_entity.pdbx_description
1 polymer ?
#
loop_
_entity_poly.entity_id
_entity_poly.type
_entity_poly.pdbx_seq_one_letter_code
_entity_poly.pdbx_strand_id
1 'polypeptide(L)'
;MFPHEAETLHQNNINSKNQNKLKYLMEVSEASIMMISNSNNSPCAACKILRRKCVQKCVLAPYFPPNDPLKFTIAHRVFGASNIIKFLQELPEPQRADAVSSMVYEANARLRDPVYGCAGSISQLQMQVSQLQQQLAKAQAQILNLQCQHSTLISLYSMDALSNDLINSFNDFNSSPHTSFMEDNNIGLLLDPLWT
;
A
#
# COMPACT_ATOMS: atom_id res chain seq x y z
N MET A 1 -36.61 0.04 -0.21
CA MET A 1 -36.27 1.33 -0.87
C MET A 1 -35.54 2.23 0.13
N PHE A 2 -34.32 1.87 0.58
CA PHE A 2 -33.38 2.74 1.32
C PHE A 2 -31.90 2.20 1.35
N PRO A 3 -31.27 1.68 0.25
CA PRO A 3 -29.84 1.32 0.33
C PRO A 3 -28.88 2.42 -0.15
N HIS A 4 -29.35 3.46 -0.85
CA HIS A 4 -28.48 4.36 -1.62
C HIS A 4 -27.87 5.54 -0.81
N GLU A 5 -28.35 5.78 0.43
CA GLU A 5 -27.88 6.92 1.25
C GLU A 5 -26.65 6.60 2.10
N ALA A 6 -26.41 5.32 2.45
CA ALA A 6 -25.29 4.92 3.31
C ALA A 6 -23.93 4.93 2.58
N GLU A 7 -23.89 4.54 1.30
CA GLU A 7 -22.66 4.56 0.49
C GLU A 7 -22.21 5.98 0.17
N THR A 8 -23.17 6.88 -0.08
CA THR A 8 -22.90 8.29 -0.38
C THR A 8 -22.26 9.02 0.81
N LEU A 9 -22.68 8.70 2.04
CA LEU A 9 -22.10 9.27 3.26
C LEU A 9 -20.67 8.79 3.52
N HIS A 10 -20.36 7.52 3.23
CA HIS A 10 -19.00 6.98 3.41
C HIS A 10 -18.01 7.58 2.40
N GLN A 11 -18.41 7.69 1.13
CA GLN A 11 -17.58 8.28 0.09
C GLN A 11 -17.35 9.79 0.31
N ASN A 12 -18.38 10.51 0.78
CA ASN A 12 -18.26 11.92 1.14
C ASN A 12 -17.32 12.15 2.34
N ASN A 13 -17.31 11.23 3.31
CA ASN A 13 -16.41 11.28 4.46
C ASN A 13 -14.95 11.01 4.07
N ILE A 14 -14.70 10.05 3.18
CA ILE A 14 -13.37 9.80 2.62
C ILE A 14 -12.88 10.98 1.80
N ASN A 15 -13.72 11.55 0.92
CA ASN A 15 -13.36 12.73 0.11
C ASN A 15 -13.11 13.98 0.97
N SER A 16 -13.92 14.20 2.01
CA SER A 16 -13.71 15.30 2.96
C SER A 16 -12.41 15.12 3.76
N LYS A 17 -12.12 13.90 4.23
CA LYS A 17 -10.85 13.57 4.91
C LYS A 17 -9.64 13.79 3.99
N ASN A 18 -9.74 13.41 2.72
CA ASN A 18 -8.68 13.60 1.73
C ASN A 18 -8.47 15.08 1.38
N GLN A 19 -9.55 15.86 1.26
CA GLN A 19 -9.46 17.32 1.05
C GLN A 19 -8.88 18.04 2.26
N ASN A 20 -9.28 17.66 3.48
CA ASN A 20 -8.70 18.22 4.71
C ASN A 20 -7.21 17.87 4.85
N LYS A 21 -6.82 16.66 4.43
CA LYS A 21 -5.41 16.23 4.39
C LYS A 21 -4.61 17.01 3.34
N LEU A 22 -5.15 17.25 2.15
CA LEU A 22 -4.53 18.06 1.11
C LEU A 22 -4.41 19.53 1.53
N LYS A 23 -5.45 20.08 2.16
CA LYS A 23 -5.44 21.45 2.72
C LYS A 23 -4.39 21.58 3.82
N TYR A 24 -4.30 20.60 4.73
CA TYR A 24 -3.26 20.55 5.76
C TYR A 24 -1.86 20.41 5.15
N LEU A 25 -1.67 19.59 4.12
CA LEU A 25 -0.38 19.45 3.43
C LEU A 25 0.04 20.73 2.68
N MET A 26 -0.92 21.49 2.14
CA MET A 26 -0.67 22.80 1.54
C MET A 26 -0.44 23.90 2.58
N GLU A 27 -1.18 23.90 3.70
CA GLU A 27 -0.95 24.85 4.80
C GLU A 27 0.38 24.59 5.51
N VAL A 28 0.78 23.31 5.67
CA VAL A 28 2.10 22.94 6.21
C VAL A 28 3.22 23.30 5.25
N SER A 29 3.02 23.20 3.92
CA SER A 29 4.01 23.64 2.95
C SER A 29 4.14 25.17 2.93
N GLU A 30 3.03 25.92 2.97
CA GLU A 30 3.02 27.38 3.05
C GLU A 30 3.63 27.90 4.35
N ALA A 31 3.29 27.30 5.50
CA ALA A 31 3.89 27.64 6.79
C ALA A 31 5.39 27.31 6.84
N SER A 32 5.82 26.22 6.18
CA SER A 32 7.24 25.89 6.03
C SER A 32 7.96 26.88 5.11
N ILE A 33 7.31 27.35 4.05
CA ILE A 33 7.81 28.40 3.14
C ILE A 33 7.94 29.75 3.89
N MET A 34 7.00 30.07 4.78
CA MET A 34 7.01 31.32 5.56
C MET A 34 8.13 31.36 6.63
N MET A 35 8.61 30.21 7.10
CA MET A 35 9.76 30.12 8.01
C MET A 35 11.12 30.25 7.31
N ILE A 36 11.17 30.10 5.97
CA ILE A 36 12.41 30.21 5.19
C ILE A 36 12.77 31.69 4.89
N SER A 37 11.77 32.57 4.81
CA SER A 37 11.94 33.96 4.37
C SER A 37 12.47 34.93 5.44
N ASN A 38 12.61 34.52 6.71
CA ASN A 38 13.03 35.42 7.80
C ASN A 38 14.41 35.09 8.40
N SER A 39 15.38 34.74 7.55
CA SER A 39 16.77 34.45 7.92
C SER A 39 17.77 35.48 7.37
N ASN A 40 17.44 36.77 7.45
CA ASN A 40 18.19 37.82 6.76
C ASN A 40 19.65 38.01 7.21
N ASN A 41 20.13 37.37 8.29
CA ASN A 41 21.51 37.52 8.78
C ASN A 41 22.26 36.22 9.11
N SER A 42 21.63 35.04 9.12
CA SER A 42 22.31 33.78 9.49
C SER A 42 22.63 32.93 8.26
N PRO A 43 23.84 32.35 8.14
CA PRO A 43 24.16 31.46 7.04
C PRO A 43 23.33 30.17 7.13
N CYS A 44 22.90 29.64 5.99
CA CYS A 44 22.25 28.32 5.95
C CYS A 44 23.18 27.22 6.48
N ALA A 45 22.61 26.07 6.87
CA ALA A 45 23.39 24.96 7.44
C ALA A 45 24.55 24.54 6.54
N ALA A 46 24.32 24.47 5.23
CA ALA A 46 25.33 24.10 4.26
C ALA A 46 26.51 25.09 4.23
N CYS A 47 26.22 26.38 4.12
CA CYS A 47 27.26 27.41 4.07
C CYS A 47 28.04 27.50 5.40
N LYS A 48 27.35 27.29 6.53
CA LYS A 48 27.98 27.19 7.85
C LYS A 48 28.96 26.02 7.93
N ILE A 49 28.56 24.82 7.50
CA ILE A 49 29.40 23.61 7.51
C ILE A 49 30.57 23.72 6.53
N LEU A 50 30.35 24.28 5.34
CA LEU A 50 31.37 24.50 4.32
C LEU A 50 32.29 25.69 4.62
N ARG A 51 32.06 26.43 5.71
CA ARG A 51 32.81 27.64 6.11
C ARG A 51 32.92 28.69 4.99
N ARG A 52 31.84 28.90 4.24
CA ARG A 52 31.77 29.91 3.16
C ARG A 52 30.65 30.91 3.39
N LYS A 53 30.74 32.08 2.73
CA LYS A 53 29.70 33.13 2.81
C LYS A 53 28.39 32.64 2.18
N CYS A 54 27.28 32.80 2.90
CA CYS A 54 25.94 32.57 2.36
C CYS A 54 25.47 33.83 1.62
N VAL A 55 25.18 33.70 0.32
CA VAL A 55 24.71 34.81 -0.53
C VAL A 55 23.19 34.82 -0.63
N GLN A 56 22.60 35.96 -1.01
CA GLN A 56 21.13 36.16 -1.06
C GLN A 56 20.40 35.14 -1.97
N LYS A 57 21.05 34.65 -3.03
CA LYS A 57 20.50 33.62 -3.95
C LYS A 57 21.21 32.27 -3.78
N CYS A 58 21.46 31.85 -2.54
CA CYS A 58 22.11 30.57 -2.27
C CYS A 58 21.18 29.40 -2.63
N VAL A 59 21.58 28.56 -3.59
CA VAL A 59 20.81 27.38 -4.03
C VAL A 59 20.57 26.34 -2.93
N LEU A 60 21.37 26.35 -1.86
CA LEU A 60 21.25 25.41 -0.75
C LEU A 60 20.36 25.93 0.38
N ALA A 61 20.16 27.25 0.48
CA ALA A 61 19.50 27.87 1.63
C ALA A 61 18.04 27.42 1.82
N PRO A 62 17.21 27.30 0.77
CA PRO A 62 15.83 26.83 0.93
C PRO A 62 15.71 25.40 1.47
N TYR A 63 16.70 24.55 1.22
CA TYR A 63 16.61 23.11 1.50
C TYR A 63 17.41 22.65 2.73
N PHE A 64 18.41 23.44 3.13
CA PHE A 64 19.29 23.20 4.29
C PHE A 64 19.25 24.38 5.26
N PRO A 65 18.12 24.56 5.96
CA PRO A 65 17.94 25.66 6.92
C PRO A 65 18.87 25.51 8.14
N PRO A 66 19.21 26.60 8.83
CA PRO A 66 20.20 26.59 9.92
C PRO A 66 19.75 25.80 11.17
N ASN A 67 18.44 25.54 11.32
CA ASN A 67 17.86 24.75 12.41
C ASN A 67 18.11 23.24 12.26
N ASP A 68 18.45 22.75 11.06
CA ASP A 68 18.72 21.34 10.79
C ASP A 68 20.09 21.15 10.12
N PRO A 69 21.19 21.30 10.87
CA PRO A 69 22.54 21.11 10.35
C PRO A 69 22.86 19.64 10.03
N LEU A 70 22.15 18.70 10.67
CA LEU A 70 22.38 17.28 10.48
C LEU A 70 22.00 16.84 9.06
N LYS A 71 20.90 17.37 8.53
CA LYS A 71 20.44 17.12 7.16
C LYS A 71 21.53 17.37 6.11
N PHE A 72 22.22 18.51 6.19
CA PHE A 72 23.33 18.79 5.28
C PHE A 72 24.55 17.90 5.58
N THR A 73 24.88 17.68 6.86
CA THR A 73 26.03 16.87 7.25
C THR A 73 25.95 15.45 6.69
N ILE A 74 24.78 14.82 6.80
CA ILE A 74 24.51 13.47 6.28
C ILE A 74 24.64 13.45 4.76
N ALA A 75 23.91 14.31 4.05
CA ALA A 75 23.94 14.34 2.59
C ALA A 75 25.36 14.65 2.06
N HIS A 76 26.04 15.63 2.66
CA HIS A 76 27.38 16.05 2.29
C HIS A 76 28.40 14.92 2.42
N ARG A 77 28.28 14.07 3.45
CA ARG A 77 29.23 12.99 3.69
C ARG A 77 29.22 11.91 2.59
N VAL A 78 28.09 11.71 1.93
CA VAL A 78 27.94 10.65 0.91
C VAL A 78 28.01 11.23 -0.50
N PHE A 79 27.29 12.31 -0.78
CA PHE A 79 27.21 12.89 -2.12
C PHE A 79 28.27 13.96 -2.36
N GLY A 80 28.70 14.67 -1.32
CA GLY A 80 29.55 15.86 -1.45
C GLY A 80 28.77 17.10 -1.90
N ALA A 81 29.28 18.28 -1.54
CA ALA A 81 28.59 19.55 -1.80
C ALA A 81 28.39 19.83 -3.30
N SER A 82 29.39 19.52 -4.12
CA SER A 82 29.35 19.78 -5.56
C SER A 82 28.26 18.96 -6.27
N ASN A 83 28.11 17.68 -5.93
CA ASN A 83 27.07 16.84 -6.54
C ASN A 83 25.68 17.25 -6.06
N ILE A 84 25.52 17.58 -4.78
CA ILE A 84 24.25 18.11 -4.26
C ILE A 84 23.84 19.37 -5.05
N ILE A 85 24.77 20.32 -5.24
CA ILE A 85 24.49 21.54 -6.01
C ILE A 85 24.12 21.20 -7.46
N LYS A 86 24.89 20.29 -8.09
CA LYS A 86 24.66 19.85 -9.47
C LYS A 86 23.26 19.24 -9.64
N PHE A 87 22.88 18.29 -8.79
CA PHE A 87 21.56 17.65 -8.85
C PHE A 87 20.42 18.63 -8.63
N LEU A 88 20.59 19.59 -7.71
CA LEU A 88 19.57 20.61 -7.52
C LEU A 88 19.44 21.52 -8.75
N GLN A 89 20.53 21.86 -9.43
CA GLN A 89 20.48 22.69 -10.63
C GLN A 89 19.89 21.97 -11.84
N GLU A 90 20.07 20.65 -11.94
CA GLU A 90 19.50 19.82 -13.02
C GLU A 90 17.99 19.59 -12.88
N LEU A 91 17.44 19.76 -11.67
CA LEU A 91 16.01 19.54 -11.40
C LEU A 91 15.18 20.83 -11.44
N PRO A 92 13.91 20.76 -11.89
CA PRO A 92 12.92 21.81 -11.72
C PRO A 92 12.73 22.14 -10.23
N GLU A 93 12.49 23.42 -9.91
CA GLU A 93 12.36 23.90 -8.53
C GLU A 93 11.36 23.10 -7.66
N PRO A 94 10.16 22.71 -8.15
CA PRO A 94 9.19 21.96 -7.34
C PRO A 94 9.70 20.60 -6.85
N GLN A 95 10.64 19.98 -7.56
CA GLN A 95 11.14 18.63 -7.25
C GLN A 95 12.38 18.65 -6.34
N ARG A 96 13.02 19.81 -6.18
CA ARG A 96 14.29 19.92 -5.45
C ARG A 96 14.15 19.59 -3.97
N ALA A 97 13.03 19.93 -3.35
CA ALA A 97 12.77 19.59 -1.95
C ALA A 97 12.73 18.07 -1.73
N ASP A 98 12.01 17.35 -2.60
CA ASP A 98 11.91 15.89 -2.57
C ASP A 98 13.24 15.22 -2.91
N ALA A 99 13.99 15.78 -3.85
CA ALA A 99 15.33 15.31 -4.18
C ALA A 99 16.29 15.45 -2.99
N VAL A 100 16.25 16.56 -2.25
CA VAL A 100 17.05 16.70 -1.02
C VAL A 100 16.60 15.67 0.02
N SER A 101 15.31 15.46 0.22
CA SER A 101 14.81 14.45 1.16
C SER A 101 15.30 13.04 0.78
N SER A 102 15.31 12.71 -0.51
CA SER A 102 15.80 11.44 -1.04
C SER A 102 17.31 11.29 -0.84
N MET A 103 18.11 12.31 -1.18
CA MET A 103 19.56 12.31 -0.93
C MET A 103 19.86 12.12 0.56
N VAL A 104 19.13 12.77 1.46
CA VAL A 104 19.34 12.63 2.92
C VAL A 104 19.00 11.21 3.37
N TYR A 105 17.89 10.65 2.89
CA TYR A 105 17.50 9.28 3.18
C TYR A 105 18.55 8.26 2.71
N GLU A 106 18.97 8.35 1.45
CA GLU A 106 19.97 7.46 0.86
C GLU A 106 21.33 7.58 1.56
N ALA A 107 21.77 8.82 1.83
CA ALA A 107 23.00 9.06 2.56
C ALA A 107 22.93 8.45 3.96
N ASN A 108 21.84 8.65 4.69
CA ASN A 108 21.65 8.07 6.02
C ASN A 108 21.66 6.54 5.98
N ALA A 109 21.01 5.93 4.98
CA ALA A 109 21.05 4.47 4.78
C ALA A 109 22.48 3.99 4.52
N ARG A 110 23.26 4.68 3.67
CA ARG A 110 24.67 4.36 3.40
C ARG A 110 25.58 4.54 4.62
N LEU A 111 25.25 5.48 5.53
CA LEU A 111 26.00 5.66 6.77
C LEU A 111 25.74 4.53 7.78
N ARG A 112 24.53 3.97 7.80
CA ARG A 112 24.18 2.80 8.64
C ARG A 112 24.70 1.49 8.05
N ASP A 113 24.62 1.36 6.73
CA ASP A 113 25.09 0.20 5.97
C ASP A 113 26.01 0.67 4.83
N PRO A 114 27.34 0.69 5.06
CA PRO A 114 28.31 1.09 4.06
C PRO A 114 28.39 0.16 2.84
N VAL A 115 27.90 -1.08 2.95
CA VAL A 115 27.97 -2.08 1.89
C VAL A 115 26.76 -1.94 0.97
N TYR A 116 25.55 -2.08 1.52
CA TYR A 116 24.31 -2.12 0.74
C TYR A 116 23.46 -0.85 0.83
N GLY A 117 23.63 -0.01 1.86
CA GLY A 117 22.85 1.22 2.02
C GLY A 117 21.34 1.00 1.90
N CYS A 118 20.67 1.80 1.06
CA CYS A 118 19.24 1.63 0.79
C CYS A 118 18.91 0.36 -0.04
N ALA A 119 19.86 -0.20 -0.79
CA ALA A 119 19.64 -1.42 -1.56
C ALA A 119 19.39 -2.64 -0.66
N GLY A 120 19.97 -2.66 0.55
CA GLY A 120 19.68 -3.68 1.55
C GLY A 120 18.21 -3.66 1.97
N SER A 121 17.65 -2.47 2.22
CA SER A 121 16.22 -2.31 2.53
C SER A 121 15.33 -2.71 1.34
N ILE A 122 15.73 -2.36 0.11
CA ILE A 122 15.00 -2.78 -1.10
C ILE A 122 14.96 -4.31 -1.20
N SER A 123 16.11 -4.97 -1.03
CA SER A 123 16.20 -6.43 -1.08
C SER A 123 15.33 -7.11 -0.01
N GLN A 124 15.36 -6.61 1.23
CA GLN A 124 14.52 -7.13 2.31
C GLN A 124 13.03 -7.00 2.00
N LEU A 125 12.61 -5.84 1.48
CA LEU A 125 11.21 -5.62 1.08
C LEU A 125 10.79 -6.54 -0.07
N GLN A 126 11.66 -6.74 -1.06
CA GLN A 126 11.40 -7.67 -2.16
C GLN A 126 11.25 -9.11 -1.67
N MET A 127 12.10 -9.55 -0.73
CA MET A 127 11.96 -10.87 -0.10
C MET A 127 10.63 -11.00 0.65
N GLN A 128 10.21 -9.98 1.40
CA GLN A 128 8.93 -9.98 2.12
C GLN A 128 7.75 -10.06 1.16
N VAL A 129 7.77 -9.29 0.07
CA VAL A 129 6.73 -9.36 -0.98
C VAL A 129 6.65 -10.78 -1.55
N SER A 130 7.78 -11.40 -1.88
CA SER A 130 7.81 -12.77 -2.38
C SER A 130 7.26 -13.79 -1.37
N GLN A 131 7.64 -13.67 -0.10
CA GLN A 131 7.13 -14.53 0.97
C GLN A 131 5.62 -14.41 1.14
N LEU A 132 5.10 -13.17 1.14
CA LEU A 132 3.67 -12.91 1.25
C LEU A 132 2.90 -13.46 0.04
N GLN A 133 3.43 -13.32 -1.18
CA GLN A 133 2.85 -13.91 -2.38
C GLN A 133 2.80 -15.44 -2.30
N GLN A 134 3.85 -16.08 -1.79
CA GLN A 134 3.87 -17.52 -1.58
C GLN A 134 2.83 -17.97 -0.55
N GLN A 135 2.69 -17.23 0.55
CA GLN A 135 1.68 -17.52 1.57
C GLN A 135 0.25 -17.38 1.02
N LEU A 136 0.01 -16.33 0.22
CA LEU A 136 -1.26 -16.13 -0.48
C LEU A 136 -1.57 -17.31 -1.40
N ALA A 137 -0.61 -17.71 -2.25
CA ALA A 137 -0.78 -18.83 -3.17
C ALA A 137 -1.07 -20.15 -2.43
N LYS A 138 -0.40 -20.39 -1.30
CA LYS A 138 -0.65 -21.55 -0.44
C LYS A 138 -2.06 -21.54 0.14
N ALA A 139 -2.52 -20.41 0.67
CA ALA A 139 -3.86 -20.28 1.23
C ALA A 139 -4.94 -20.48 0.14
N GLN A 140 -4.74 -19.91 -1.05
CA GLN A 140 -5.64 -20.10 -2.19
C GLN A 140 -5.71 -21.57 -2.62
N ALA A 141 -4.57 -22.26 -2.71
CA ALA A 141 -4.53 -23.68 -3.02
C ALA A 141 -5.25 -24.53 -1.97
N GLN A 142 -5.14 -24.19 -0.68
CA GLN A 142 -5.87 -24.87 0.39
C GLN A 142 -7.39 -24.69 0.26
N ILE A 143 -7.86 -23.48 -0.05
CA ILE A 143 -9.28 -23.19 -0.27
C ILE A 143 -9.81 -24.04 -1.44
N LEU A 144 -9.12 -24.05 -2.57
CA LEU A 144 -9.51 -24.84 -3.74
C LEU A 144 -9.54 -26.35 -3.44
N ASN A 145 -8.56 -26.84 -2.68
CA ASN A 145 -8.52 -28.25 -2.28
C ASN A 145 -9.74 -28.62 -1.41
N LEU A 146 -10.07 -27.81 -0.42
CA LEU A 146 -11.24 -28.01 0.43
C LEU A 146 -12.55 -27.95 -0.37
N GLN A 147 -12.67 -27.01 -1.31
CA GLN A 147 -13.84 -26.91 -2.19
C GLN A 147 -13.99 -28.15 -3.08
N CYS A 148 -12.89 -28.67 -3.62
CA CYS A 148 -12.88 -29.89 -4.44
C CYS A 148 -13.27 -31.13 -3.61
N GLN A 149 -12.71 -31.28 -2.39
CA GLN A 149 -13.10 -32.34 -1.46
C GLN A 149 -14.59 -32.26 -1.13
N HIS A 150 -15.09 -31.06 -0.81
CA HIS A 150 -16.50 -30.84 -0.51
C HIS A 150 -17.41 -31.21 -1.68
N SER A 151 -17.04 -30.82 -2.91
CA SER A 151 -17.78 -31.21 -4.13
C SER A 151 -17.78 -32.72 -4.36
N THR A 152 -16.66 -33.39 -4.11
CA THR A 152 -16.54 -34.86 -4.23
C THR A 152 -17.43 -35.56 -3.20
N LEU A 153 -17.42 -35.11 -1.95
CA LEU A 153 -18.29 -35.64 -0.90
C LEU A 153 -19.77 -35.46 -1.27
N ILE A 154 -20.18 -34.25 -1.69
CA ILE A 154 -21.56 -34.01 -2.16
C ILE A 154 -21.94 -34.99 -3.27
N SER A 155 -21.08 -35.17 -4.28
CA SER A 155 -21.34 -36.09 -5.38
C SER A 155 -21.52 -37.54 -4.90
N LEU A 156 -20.70 -38.01 -3.94
CA LEU A 156 -20.84 -39.35 -3.38
C LEU A 156 -22.18 -39.52 -2.63
N TYR A 157 -22.54 -38.55 -1.79
CA TYR A 157 -23.81 -38.58 -1.05
C TYR A 157 -25.03 -38.51 -1.98
N SER A 158 -24.97 -37.72 -3.07
CA SER A 158 -26.06 -37.65 -4.05
C SER A 158 -26.24 -38.96 -4.82
N MET A 159 -25.17 -39.70 -5.09
CA MET A 159 -25.26 -41.02 -5.75
C MET A 159 -25.77 -42.11 -4.81
N ASP A 160 -25.42 -42.07 -3.52
CA ASP A 160 -25.97 -42.96 -2.49
C ASP A 160 -27.46 -42.70 -2.23
N ALA A 161 -27.91 -41.43 -2.26
CA ALA A 161 -29.33 -41.11 -2.16
C ALA A 161 -30.13 -41.71 -3.33
N LEU A 162 -29.62 -41.59 -4.57
CA LEU A 162 -30.26 -42.15 -5.76
C LEU A 162 -30.19 -43.69 -5.82
N SER A 163 -29.12 -44.29 -5.29
CA SER A 163 -29.00 -45.76 -5.19
C SER A 163 -29.88 -46.34 -4.09
N ASN A 164 -30.08 -45.64 -2.97
CA ASN A 164 -31.04 -46.03 -1.94
C ASN A 164 -32.48 -45.87 -2.42
N ASP A 165 -32.79 -44.88 -3.26
CA ASP A 165 -34.10 -44.77 -3.93
C ASP A 165 -34.34 -45.92 -4.92
N LEU A 166 -33.32 -46.36 -5.68
CA LEU A 166 -33.43 -47.54 -6.54
C LEU A 166 -33.61 -48.83 -5.74
N ILE A 167 -32.89 -49.02 -4.64
CA ILE A 167 -33.02 -50.22 -3.77
C ILE A 167 -34.36 -50.23 -3.04
N ASN A 168 -34.87 -49.08 -2.59
CA ASN A 168 -36.20 -48.97 -2.02
C ASN A 168 -37.30 -49.19 -3.07
N SER A 169 -37.09 -48.74 -4.32
CA SER A 169 -38.02 -49.00 -5.43
C SER A 169 -38.08 -50.49 -5.84
N PHE A 170 -36.99 -51.26 -5.65
CA PHE A 170 -37.03 -52.72 -5.80
C PHE A 170 -37.76 -53.44 -4.66
N ASN A 171 -37.78 -52.87 -3.45
CA ASN A 171 -38.51 -53.43 -2.31
C ASN A 171 -40.02 -53.08 -2.33
N ASP A 172 -40.44 -52.08 -3.10
CA ASP A 172 -41.84 -51.63 -3.20
C ASP A 172 -42.69 -52.34 -4.27
N PHE A 173 -42.14 -53.31 -5.01
CA PHE A 173 -42.95 -54.13 -5.93
C PHE A 173 -43.91 -55.12 -5.22
N ASN A 174 -43.98 -55.11 -3.89
CA ASN A 174 -44.92 -55.92 -3.11
C ASN A 174 -46.05 -55.14 -2.40
N SER A 175 -46.23 -53.82 -2.62
CA SER A 175 -47.39 -53.11 -2.05
C SER A 175 -47.89 -51.95 -2.92
N SER A 176 -49.14 -52.06 -3.38
CA SER A 176 -49.89 -51.08 -4.21
C SER A 176 -50.32 -49.81 -3.42
N PRO A 177 -50.89 -48.73 -4.04
CA PRO A 177 -50.39 -47.36 -3.90
C PRO A 177 -51.35 -46.40 -3.16
N HIS A 178 -50.84 -45.31 -2.58
CA HIS A 178 -51.66 -44.14 -2.27
C HIS A 178 -50.88 -42.81 -2.31
N THR A 179 -51.34 -41.95 -3.22
CA THR A 179 -51.29 -40.48 -3.40
C THR A 179 -50.37 -39.54 -2.58
N SER A 180 -49.74 -38.64 -3.35
CA SER A 180 -49.57 -37.17 -3.20
C SER A 180 -48.67 -36.59 -2.10
N PHE A 181 -47.71 -35.73 -2.48
CA PHE A 181 -47.80 -34.24 -2.40
C PHE A 181 -46.42 -33.60 -2.73
N MET A 182 -46.42 -32.44 -3.39
CA MET A 182 -45.21 -31.71 -3.85
C MET A 182 -44.57 -30.91 -2.71
N GLU A 183 -43.23 -30.79 -2.68
CA GLU A 183 -42.59 -29.56 -2.19
C GLU A 183 -41.17 -29.37 -2.75
N ASP A 184 -41.03 -28.33 -3.55
CA ASP A 184 -39.79 -27.84 -4.16
C ASP A 184 -38.83 -27.31 -3.09
N ASN A 185 -37.62 -27.87 -3.02
CA ASN A 185 -36.48 -27.24 -2.35
C ASN A 185 -35.41 -26.86 -3.38
N ASN A 186 -35.70 -25.74 -4.06
CA ASN A 186 -34.75 -24.99 -4.85
C ASN A 186 -33.81 -24.21 -3.91
N ILE A 187 -32.63 -24.77 -3.62
CA ILE A 187 -31.52 -24.03 -3.01
C ILE A 187 -30.43 -23.85 -4.09
N GLY A 188 -30.70 -22.91 -4.99
CA GLY A 188 -29.66 -22.27 -5.80
C GLY A 188 -28.86 -21.31 -4.93
N LEU A 189 -27.65 -21.71 -4.54
CA LEU A 189 -26.60 -20.78 -4.09
C LEU A 189 -25.58 -20.62 -5.21
N LEU A 190 -26.00 -19.86 -6.22
CA LEU A 190 -25.13 -19.16 -7.16
C LEU A 190 -24.54 -17.97 -6.40
N LEU A 191 -23.36 -18.15 -5.81
CA LEU A 191 -22.55 -17.03 -5.31
C LEU A 191 -21.39 -16.83 -6.27
N ASP A 192 -21.61 -15.99 -7.28
CA ASP A 192 -20.57 -15.46 -8.15
C ASP A 192 -19.55 -14.63 -7.33
N PRO A 193 -18.23 -14.80 -7.54
CA PRO A 193 -17.23 -13.88 -7.02
C PRO A 193 -17.23 -12.60 -7.86
N LEU A 194 -17.86 -11.55 -7.34
CA LEU A 194 -17.77 -10.21 -7.92
C LEU A 194 -16.42 -9.57 -7.52
N TRP A 195 -15.45 -9.62 -8.43
CA TRP A 195 -14.40 -8.60 -8.53
C TRP A 195 -14.07 -8.36 -10.00
N THR A 196 -14.50 -7.20 -10.49
CA THR A 196 -13.95 -6.47 -11.64
C THR A 196 -13.89 -5.01 -11.23
#